data_AF-A0A5N5TJC6-F1
#
_entry.id   AF-A0A5N5TJC6-F1
#
_cell.length_a   1.000
_cell.length_b   1.000
_cell.length_c   1.000
_cell.angle_alpha   90.00
_cell.angle_beta   90.00
_cell.angle_gamma   90.00
#
_symmetry.space_group_name_H-M   'P 1'
#
loop_
_entity.id
_entity.type
_entity.pdbx_description
1 polymer ?
#
loop_
_entity_poly.entity_id
_entity_poly.type
_entity_poly.pdbx_seq_one_letter_code
_entity_poly.pdbx_strand_id
1 'polypeptide(L)'
;MSGLLDPESREKWLRLRQDIETLTDSWLTEAMKCLQFINSRPNCVNVLVTTTQLVPALSKLLLHGLGPIFPIENVYSATKVDISRTTIYFTGKESCFERISSRFGRKPVYVVVGDGQDEIAAAKQLIQLNI
;
A
#
# COMPACT_ATOMS: atom_id res chain seq x y z
N MET A 1 12.41 0.54 12.81
CA MET A 1 11.65 0.17 14.04
C MET A 1 12.53 0.00 15.27
N SER A 2 13.70 -0.66 15.19
CA SER A 2 14.55 -0.99 16.35
C SER A 2 14.97 0.19 17.25
N GLY A 3 14.88 1.44 16.79
CA GLY A 3 15.16 2.64 17.59
C GLY A 3 14.03 3.67 17.65
N LEU A 4 12.82 3.33 17.19
CA LEU A 4 11.67 4.26 17.21
C LEU A 4 10.76 4.05 18.43
N LEU A 5 10.70 2.81 18.92
CA LEU A 5 9.93 2.44 20.10
C LEU A 5 10.89 2.27 21.28
N ASP A 6 10.43 2.65 22.48
CA ASP A 6 11.13 2.30 23.71
C ASP A 6 11.18 0.77 23.90
N PRO A 7 12.13 0.25 24.71
CA PRO A 7 12.33 -1.20 24.86
C PRO A 7 11.07 -1.97 25.28
N GLU A 8 10.26 -1.41 26.18
CA GLU A 8 9.06 -2.07 26.71
C GLU A 8 7.96 -2.15 25.63
N SER A 9 7.68 -1.04 24.96
CA SER A 9 6.73 -1.00 23.84
C SER A 9 7.18 -1.90 22.69
N ARG A 10 8.49 -2.00 22.44
CA ARG A 10 9.06 -2.89 21.44
C ARG A 10 8.82 -4.36 21.78
N GLU A 11 9.01 -4.77 23.03
CA GLU A 11 8.78 -6.15 23.45
C GLU A 11 7.30 -6.53 23.31
N LYS A 12 6.39 -5.65 23.77
CA LYS A 12 4.94 -5.82 23.59
C LYS A 12 4.57 -5.92 22.11
N TRP A 13 5.17 -5.07 21.28
CA TRP A 13 4.98 -5.09 19.83
C TRP A 13 5.44 -6.41 19.20
N LEU A 14 6.61 -6.92 19.58
CA LEU A 14 7.13 -8.19 19.06
C LEU A 14 6.25 -9.39 19.44
N ARG A 15 5.72 -9.42 20.67
CA ARG A 15 4.75 -10.45 21.08
C ARG A 15 3.46 -10.36 20.27
N LEU A 16 2.87 -9.17 20.17
CA LEU A 16 1.65 -8.94 19.37
C LEU A 16 1.85 -9.36 17.91
N ARG A 17 3.04 -9.10 17.35
CA ARG A 17 3.40 -9.52 15.99
C ARG A 17 3.39 -11.02 15.83
N GLN A 18 3.97 -11.74 16.79
CA GLN A 18 3.98 -13.21 16.77
C GLN A 18 2.56 -13.78 16.87
N ASP A 19 1.72 -13.19 17.71
CA ASP A 19 0.32 -13.57 17.84
C ASP A 19 -0.44 -13.33 16.53
N ILE A 20 -0.24 -12.18 15.88
CA ILE A 20 -0.84 -11.86 14.57
C ILE A 20 -0.39 -12.87 13.50
N GLU A 21 0.90 -13.18 13.39
CA GLU A 21 1.38 -14.18 12.43
C GLU A 21 0.73 -15.54 12.67
N THR A 22 0.57 -15.94 13.93
CA THR A 22 -0.07 -17.22 14.29
C THR A 22 -1.56 -17.21 13.94
N LEU A 23 -2.28 -16.15 14.28
CA LEU A 23 -3.73 -16.01 14.05
C LEU A 23 -4.10 -15.85 12.57
N THR A 24 -3.15 -15.39 11.75
CA THR A 24 -3.35 -15.16 10.31
C THR A 24 -2.69 -16.22 9.44
N ASP A 25 -2.27 -17.35 10.02
CA ASP A 25 -1.57 -18.42 9.31
C ASP A 25 -0.40 -17.91 8.45
N SER A 26 0.41 -17.00 9.02
CA SER A 26 1.57 -16.38 8.38
C SER A 26 1.24 -15.55 7.13
N TRP A 27 0.03 -15.00 7.02
CA TRP A 27 -0.42 -14.18 5.87
C TRP A 27 0.59 -13.12 5.44
N LEU A 28 1.09 -12.32 6.41
CA LEU A 28 2.04 -11.26 6.09
C LEU A 28 3.40 -11.80 5.68
N THR A 29 3.87 -12.88 6.30
CA THR A 29 5.10 -13.57 5.88
C THR A 29 5.01 -14.02 4.42
N GLU A 30 3.89 -14.59 3.99
CA GLU A 30 3.70 -14.98 2.59
C GLU A 30 3.60 -13.77 1.65
N ALA A 31 2.84 -12.74 2.04
CA ALA A 31 2.78 -11.49 1.27
C ALA A 31 4.17 -10.83 1.12
N MET A 32 4.99 -10.88 2.17
CA MET A 32 6.35 -10.36 2.16
C MET A 32 7.26 -11.09 1.19
N LYS A 33 7.13 -12.42 1.04
CA LYS A 33 7.91 -13.17 0.03
C LYS A 33 7.62 -12.66 -1.38
N CYS A 34 6.35 -12.45 -1.72
CA CYS A 34 5.95 -11.89 -3.01
C CYS A 34 6.51 -10.48 -3.22
N LEU A 35 6.35 -9.61 -2.22
CA LEU A 35 6.83 -8.23 -2.26
C LEU A 35 8.35 -8.14 -2.41
N GLN A 36 9.10 -8.96 -1.67
CA GLN A 36 10.55 -9.06 -1.75
C GLN A 36 11.01 -9.58 -3.12
N PHE A 37 10.30 -10.57 -3.66
CA PHE A 37 10.58 -11.10 -5.00
C PHE A 37 10.37 -10.04 -6.09
N ILE A 38 9.35 -9.19 -5.97
CA ILE A 38 9.17 -8.05 -6.88
C ILE A 38 10.32 -7.04 -6.69
N ASN A 39 10.66 -6.73 -5.44
CA ASN A 39 11.68 -5.74 -5.09
C ASN A 39 13.10 -6.14 -5.53
N SER A 40 13.38 -7.43 -5.70
CA SER A 40 14.69 -7.92 -6.16
C SER A 40 14.88 -7.81 -7.67
N ARG A 41 13.81 -7.54 -8.44
CA ARG A 41 13.86 -7.44 -9.90
C ARG A 41 14.16 -6.01 -10.34
N PRO A 42 15.15 -5.77 -11.22
CA PRO A 42 15.60 -4.42 -11.56
C PRO A 42 14.57 -3.56 -12.31
N ASN A 43 13.58 -4.18 -12.96
CA ASN A 43 12.56 -3.50 -13.76
C ASN A 43 11.17 -3.56 -13.13
N CYS A 44 11.08 -3.85 -11.83
CA CYS A 44 9.83 -3.91 -11.10
C CYS A 44 9.85 -2.93 -9.93
N VAL A 45 8.68 -2.35 -9.63
CA VAL A 45 8.54 -1.36 -8.56
C VAL A 45 7.27 -1.69 -7.78
N ASN A 46 7.39 -1.74 -6.45
CA ASN A 46 6.25 -1.80 -5.56
C ASN A 46 5.72 -0.40 -5.29
N VAL A 47 4.40 -0.22 -5.44
CA VAL A 47 3.67 1.03 -5.15
C VAL A 47 2.48 0.69 -4.28
N LEU A 48 2.28 1.44 -3.19
CA LEU A 48 1.14 1.25 -2.29
C LEU A 48 0.11 2.35 -2.54
N VAL A 49 -1.15 1.96 -2.72
CA VAL A 49 -2.29 2.86 -2.68
C VAL A 49 -3.23 2.40 -1.57
N THR A 50 -3.55 3.28 -0.62
CA THR A 50 -4.38 2.92 0.55
C THR A 50 -5.43 3.99 0.85
N THR A 51 -6.58 3.60 1.40
CA THR A 51 -7.60 4.54 1.89
C THR A 51 -7.32 5.06 3.30
N THR A 52 -6.23 4.63 3.94
CA THR A 52 -5.76 5.18 5.21
C THR A 52 -5.07 6.54 4.98
N GLN A 53 -5.28 7.51 5.88
CA GLN A 53 -4.58 8.80 5.83
C GLN A 53 -3.06 8.58 5.82
N LEU A 54 -2.30 9.46 5.17
CA LEU A 54 -0.87 9.24 4.91
C LEU A 54 -0.06 8.94 6.17
N VAL A 55 -0.20 9.74 7.23
CA VAL A 55 0.54 9.55 8.49
C VAL A 55 0.27 8.18 9.11
N PRO A 56 -0.99 7.79 9.41
CA PRO A 56 -1.27 6.46 9.94
C PRO A 56 -0.93 5.32 8.96
N ALA A 57 -0.96 5.54 7.65
CA ALA A 57 -0.52 4.55 6.67
C ALA A 57 0.98 4.27 6.78
N LEU A 58 1.80 5.31 6.92
CA LEU A 58 3.24 5.17 7.13
C LEU A 58 3.54 4.49 8.47
N SER A 59 2.79 4.83 9.53
CA SER A 59 2.90 4.12 10.81
C SER A 59 2.61 2.63 10.67
N LYS A 60 1.54 2.25 9.94
CA LYS A 60 1.22 0.85 9.64
C LYS A 60 2.35 0.18 8.86
N LEU A 61 2.90 0.80 7.81
CA LEU A 61 4.02 0.24 7.05
C LEU A 61 5.24 -0.04 7.93
N LEU A 62 5.58 0.90 8.80
CA LEU A 62 6.71 0.76 9.73
C LEU A 62 6.45 -0.35 10.75
N LEU A 63 5.27 -0.36 11.37
CA LEU A 63 4.83 -1.43 12.27
C LEU A 63 4.95 -2.78 11.57
N HIS A 64 4.31 -2.94 10.43
CA HIS A 64 4.30 -4.20 9.68
C HIS A 64 5.63 -4.57 9.00
N GLY A 65 6.70 -3.78 9.16
CA GLY A 65 8.03 -4.09 8.62
C GLY A 65 8.12 -3.95 7.09
N LEU A 66 7.16 -3.22 6.49
CA LEU A 66 7.03 -3.00 5.05
C LEU A 66 7.81 -1.77 4.56
N GLY A 67 8.37 -0.97 5.47
CA GLY A 67 9.11 0.26 5.12
C GLY A 67 10.22 0.08 4.08
N PRO A 68 11.08 -0.97 4.15
CA PRO A 68 12.11 -1.21 3.14
C PRO A 68 11.58 -1.62 1.75
N ILE A 69 10.31 -2.06 1.67
CA ILE A 69 9.68 -2.56 0.45
C ILE A 69 8.97 -1.44 -0.31
N PHE A 70 8.40 -0.47 0.43
CA PHE A 70 7.68 0.66 -0.14
C PHE A 70 8.42 1.95 0.22
N PRO A 71 9.28 2.46 -0.68
CA PRO A 71 9.82 3.80 -0.56
C PRO A 71 8.69 4.81 -0.32
N ILE A 72 8.92 5.82 0.52
CA ILE A 72 7.87 6.75 0.96
C ILE A 72 7.22 7.49 -0.22
N GLU A 73 8.00 7.80 -1.26
CA GLU A 73 7.55 8.41 -2.50
C GLU A 73 6.61 7.50 -3.30
N ASN A 74 6.58 6.20 -3.03
CA ASN A 74 5.71 5.22 -3.67
C ASN A 74 4.47 4.87 -2.82
N VAL A 75 4.19 5.65 -1.77
CA VAL A 75 3.02 5.47 -0.91
C VAL A 75 2.00 6.58 -1.18
N TYR A 76 0.83 6.20 -1.68
CA TYR A 76 -0.26 7.12 -2.03
C TYR A 76 -1.44 6.89 -1.09
N SER A 77 -1.91 7.96 -0.45
CA SER A 77 -3.15 7.96 0.32
C SER A 77 -4.29 8.41 -0.57
N ALA A 78 -5.24 7.51 -0.79
CA ALA A 78 -6.51 7.74 -1.46
C ALA A 78 -7.58 8.30 -0.49
N THR A 79 -7.21 8.66 0.73
CA THR A 79 -8.15 9.30 1.66
C THR A 79 -8.52 10.68 1.12
N LYS A 80 -9.76 10.82 0.67
CA LYS A 80 -10.32 12.12 0.31
C LYS A 80 -10.71 12.85 1.60
N VAL A 81 -10.11 14.00 1.87
CA VAL A 81 -10.63 14.96 2.86
C VAL A 81 -11.73 15.75 2.16
N ASP A 82 -12.94 15.21 2.09
CA ASP A 82 -14.07 15.97 1.55
C ASP A 82 -14.53 17.02 2.59
N ILE A 83 -14.31 18.29 2.28
CA ILE A 83 -14.90 19.44 3.00
C ILE A 83 -16.30 19.78 2.45
N SER A 84 -16.79 19.07 1.43
CA SER A 84 -18.15 19.25 0.92
C SER A 84 -18.98 17.98 1.07
N ARG A 85 -19.88 18.01 2.06
CA ARG A 85 -20.89 16.98 2.33
C ARG A 85 -21.80 16.83 1.11
N THR A 86 -22.00 15.60 0.62
CA THR A 86 -23.31 15.00 0.23
C THR A 86 -23.15 13.74 -0.63
N THR A 87 -21.96 13.35 -1.11
CA THR A 87 -21.82 12.06 -1.82
C THR A 87 -20.47 11.39 -1.64
N ILE A 88 -20.46 10.19 -1.05
CA ILE A 88 -19.28 9.33 -0.93
C ILE A 88 -19.07 8.64 -2.28
N TYR A 89 -18.23 9.21 -3.15
CA TYR A 89 -17.71 8.49 -4.31
C TYR A 89 -16.29 8.01 -4.02
N PHE A 90 -16.00 6.74 -4.33
CA PHE A 90 -14.69 6.07 -4.23
C PHE A 90 -13.64 6.58 -5.25
N THR A 91 -13.62 7.89 -5.50
CA THR A 91 -12.77 8.60 -6.50
C THR A 91 -11.30 8.77 -6.08
N GLY A 92 -10.92 8.35 -4.86
CA GLY A 92 -9.58 8.56 -4.34
C GLY A 92 -8.51 7.68 -5.00
N LYS A 93 -8.84 6.41 -5.28
CA LYS A 93 -7.87 5.46 -5.88
C LYS A 93 -7.63 5.76 -7.36
N GLU A 94 -8.68 6.11 -8.11
CA GLU A 94 -8.59 6.55 -9.51
C GLU A 94 -7.60 7.71 -9.66
N SER A 95 -7.72 8.76 -8.85
CA SER A 95 -6.77 9.88 -8.89
C SER A 95 -5.34 9.47 -8.52
N CYS A 96 -5.17 8.55 -7.56
CA CYS A 96 -3.85 8.01 -7.25
C CYS A 96 -3.27 7.23 -8.44
N PHE A 97 -4.10 6.43 -9.11
CA PHE A 97 -3.73 5.63 -10.27
C PHE A 97 -3.33 6.50 -11.47
N GLU A 98 -4.07 7.57 -11.75
CA GLU A 98 -3.70 8.57 -12.77
C GLU A 98 -2.36 9.24 -12.46
N ARG A 99 -2.13 9.62 -11.20
CA ARG A 99 -0.85 10.21 -10.76
C ARG A 99 0.31 9.24 -10.90
N ILE A 100 0.11 7.97 -10.54
CA ILE A 100 1.09 6.89 -10.72
C ILE A 100 1.39 6.71 -12.22
N SER A 101 0.35 6.62 -13.06
CA SER A 101 0.50 6.49 -14.52
C SER A 101 1.23 7.69 -15.13
N SER A 102 0.94 8.90 -14.66
CA SER A 102 1.62 10.12 -15.09
C SER A 102 3.10 10.14 -14.69
N ARG A 103 3.44 9.57 -13.54
CA ARG A 103 4.82 9.50 -13.03
C ARG A 103 5.66 8.44 -13.75
N PHE A 104 5.13 7.24 -13.94
CA PHE A 104 5.87 6.10 -14.54
C PHE A 104 5.68 5.99 -16.06
N GLY A 105 4.73 6.74 -16.64
CA GLY A 105 4.45 6.80 -18.07
C GLY A 105 3.58 5.63 -18.57
N ARG A 106 3.33 5.58 -19.88
CA ARG A 106 2.44 4.58 -20.48
C ARG A 106 3.12 3.27 -20.92
N LYS A 107 4.45 3.22 -20.88
CA LYS A 107 5.24 2.06 -21.31
C LYS A 107 5.22 0.88 -20.32
N PRO A 108 5.26 1.08 -18.99
CA PRO A 108 5.22 -0.02 -18.04
C PRO A 108 3.88 -0.75 -18.05
N VAL A 109 3.92 -2.03 -17.68
CA VAL A 109 2.70 -2.81 -17.40
C VAL A 109 2.28 -2.56 -15.96
N TYR A 110 1.05 -2.08 -15.77
CA TYR A 110 0.46 -1.87 -14.45
C TYR A 110 -0.27 -3.12 -13.99
N VAL A 111 0.11 -3.64 -12.83
CA VAL A 111 -0.57 -4.76 -12.17
C VAL A 111 -1.19 -4.22 -10.87
N VAL A 112 -2.51 -4.21 -10.81
CA VAL A 112 -3.26 -3.79 -9.61
C VAL A 112 -3.58 -5.02 -8.80
N VAL A 113 -3.21 -5.00 -7.51
CA VAL A 113 -3.46 -6.08 -6.55
C VAL A 113 -4.21 -5.50 -5.36
N GLY A 114 -5.33 -6.13 -5.03
CA GLY A 114 -6.09 -5.85 -3.82
C GLY A 114 -7.42 -6.61 -3.81
N ASP A 115 -8.14 -6.50 -2.70
CA ASP A 115 -9.35 -7.27 -2.39
C ASP A 115 -10.65 -6.48 -2.58
N GLY A 116 -10.57 -5.18 -2.91
CA GLY A 116 -11.71 -4.28 -2.97
C GLY A 116 -12.28 -4.06 -4.37
N GLN A 117 -13.60 -3.89 -4.47
CA GLN A 117 -14.29 -3.55 -5.73
C GLN A 117 -13.81 -2.20 -6.32
N ASP A 118 -13.43 -1.26 -5.47
CA ASP A 118 -12.92 0.06 -5.89
C ASP A 118 -11.61 -0.06 -6.69
N GLU A 119 -10.77 -1.04 -6.34
CA GLU A 119 -9.50 -1.29 -7.05
C GLU A 119 -9.75 -1.86 -8.43
N ILE A 120 -10.73 -2.75 -8.55
CA ILE A 120 -11.17 -3.32 -9.82
C ILE A 120 -11.74 -2.22 -10.72
N ALA A 121 -12.59 -1.35 -10.17
CA ALA A 121 -13.18 -0.24 -10.93
C ALA A 121 -12.11 0.73 -11.44
N ALA A 122 -11.18 1.15 -10.57
CA ALA A 122 -10.11 2.06 -10.93
C ALA A 122 -9.10 1.42 -11.92
N ALA A 123 -8.80 0.13 -11.77
CA ALA A 123 -7.93 -0.59 -12.70
C ALA A 123 -8.52 -0.68 -14.12
N LYS A 124 -9.84 -0.86 -14.25
CA LYS A 124 -10.52 -0.89 -15.56
C LYS A 124 -10.40 0.45 -16.30
N GLN A 125 -10.48 1.58 -15.60
CA GLN A 125 -10.28 2.90 -16.21
C GLN A 125 -8.83 3.11 -16.67
N LEU A 126 -7.84 2.67 -15.87
CA LEU A 126 -6.43 2.69 -16.30
C LEU A 126 -6.19 1.92 -17.59
N ILE A 127 -6.83 0.75 -17.76
CA ILE A 127 -6.70 -0.07 -18.95
C ILE A 127 -7.36 0.61 -20.16
N GLN A 128 -8.49 1.30 -19.98
CA GLN A 128 -9.17 2.04 -21.07
C GLN A 128 -8.35 3.23 -21.59
N LEU A 129 -7.46 3.82 -20.79
CA LEU A 129 -6.57 4.91 -21.23
C LEU A 129 -5.42 4.44 -22.15
N ASN A 130 -5.24 3.13 -22.31
CA ASN A 130 -4.20 2.53 -23.14
C ASN A 130 -4.72 2.00 -24.50
N ILE A 131 -5.93 2.37 -24.91
CA ILE A 131 -6.52 2.08 -26.22
C ILE A 131 -6.88 3.37 -26.95
#